data_AF-A0ABB0MVJ8-F1
#
_entry.id   AF-A0ABB0MVJ8-F1
#
_cell.length_a   1.000
_cell.length_b   1.000
_cell.length_c   1.000
_cell.angle_alpha   90.00
_cell.angle_beta   90.00
_cell.angle_gamma   90.00
#
_symmetry.space_group_name_H-M   'P 1'
#
loop_
_entity.id
_entity.type
_entity.pdbx_description
1 polymer ?
#
loop_
_entity_poly.entity_id
_entity_poly.type
_entity_poly.pdbx_seq_one_letter_code
_entity_poly.pdbx_strand_id
1 'polypeptide(L)'
;MGLRIHFVVDPHGWCCMGLIVFVWLYNIVLIPKIVLFPHYEEGHIPGILIIIFYGISIFCLVALVRASITDPGRLPENPKIPHGEREFWELCNKCNLMRPKRSHHCSRCGHCVRRMDHHCPWINNCVGEDNHWLFLQLCFYTELLTCYALMFSFCHYYYFLPLKKRNLDLFVFRHELAIMRLAAFMGITMLVGITGLFYTQLIGIITDTTSIEKMSNCCEDIE
;
A
#
# COMPACT_ATOMS: atom_id res chain seq x y z
N MET A 1 -5.48 -12.56 20.82
CA MET A 1 -6.19 -12.33 19.53
C MET A 1 -5.56 -13.27 18.51
N GLY A 2 -6.25 -14.33 18.10
CA GLY A 2 -5.72 -15.24 17.08
C GLY A 2 -5.72 -14.56 15.71
N LEU A 3 -4.66 -14.75 14.91
CA LEU A 3 -4.65 -14.29 13.51
C LEU A 3 -5.80 -15.00 12.78
N ARG A 4 -6.88 -14.26 12.50
CA ARG A 4 -7.92 -14.70 11.58
C ARG A 4 -7.44 -14.33 10.18
N ILE A 5 -6.91 -15.32 9.47
CA ILE A 5 -6.51 -15.17 8.07
C ILE A 5 -7.79 -15.00 7.25
N HIS A 6 -7.87 -13.88 6.52
CA HIS A 6 -8.99 -13.52 5.66
C HIS A 6 -8.51 -13.48 4.20
N PHE A 7 -9.31 -14.04 3.29
CA PHE A 7 -8.98 -14.10 1.88
C PHE A 7 -10.20 -13.76 1.04
N VAL A 8 -10.02 -12.88 0.06
CA VAL A 8 -11.08 -12.45 -0.86
C VAL A 8 -10.75 -12.92 -2.27
N VAL A 9 -11.73 -13.50 -2.94
CA VAL A 9 -11.61 -13.91 -4.35
C VAL A 9 -12.12 -12.79 -5.24
N ASP A 10 -11.32 -11.73 -5.40
CA ASP A 10 -11.57 -10.62 -6.33
C ASP A 10 -10.52 -10.66 -7.46
N PRO A 11 -10.87 -11.11 -8.69
CA PRO A 11 -9.93 -11.20 -9.81
C PRO A 11 -9.22 -9.88 -10.14
N HIS A 12 -9.92 -8.76 -9.97
CA HIS A 12 -9.32 -7.43 -10.15
C HIS A 12 -8.29 -7.14 -9.06
N GLY A 13 -8.58 -7.52 -7.82
CA GLY A 13 -7.64 -7.46 -6.70
C GLY A 13 -6.37 -8.28 -6.95
N TRP A 14 -6.51 -9.51 -7.47
CA TRP A 14 -5.36 -10.35 -7.86
C TRP A 14 -4.49 -9.72 -8.93
N CYS A 15 -5.09 -9.08 -9.94
CA CYS A 15 -4.36 -8.36 -10.98
C CYS A 15 -3.55 -7.19 -10.37
N CYS A 16 -4.18 -6.38 -9.52
CA CYS A 16 -3.53 -5.27 -8.80
C CYS A 16 -2.37 -5.77 -7.92
N MET A 17 -2.58 -6.84 -7.15
CA MET A 17 -1.55 -7.48 -6.33
C MET A 17 -0.37 -7.98 -7.17
N GLY A 18 -0.66 -8.61 -8.32
CA GLY A 18 0.38 -9.05 -9.26
C GLY A 18 1.22 -7.88 -9.79
N LEU A 19 0.58 -6.77 -10.14
CA LEU A 19 1.26 -5.56 -10.62
C LEU A 19 2.19 -4.96 -9.57
N ILE A 20 1.75 -4.82 -8.31
CA ILE A 20 2.59 -4.25 -7.25
C ILE A 20 3.77 -5.17 -6.92
N VAL A 21 3.57 -6.49 -6.92
CA VAL A 21 4.64 -7.46 -6.70
C VAL A 21 5.65 -7.41 -7.84
N PHE A 22 5.18 -7.28 -9.09
CA PHE A 22 6.05 -7.10 -10.24
C PHE A 22 6.89 -5.81 -10.12
N VAL A 23 6.27 -4.66 -9.81
CA VAL A 23 6.99 -3.39 -9.63
C VAL A 23 8.00 -3.48 -8.48
N TRP A 24 7.63 -4.13 -7.37
CA TRP A 24 8.52 -4.36 -6.24
C TRP A 24 9.71 -5.25 -6.61
N LEU A 25 9.47 -6.41 -7.27
CA LEU A 25 10.51 -7.32 -7.75
C LEU A 25 11.44 -6.66 -8.78
N TYR A 26 10.89 -5.85 -9.66
CA TYR A 26 11.66 -5.09 -10.64
C TYR A 26 12.63 -4.13 -9.92
N ASN A 27 12.13 -3.32 -8.99
CA ASN A 27 12.94 -2.31 -8.31
C ASN A 27 13.93 -2.89 -7.28
N ILE A 28 13.56 -3.97 -6.57
CA ILE A 28 14.46 -4.59 -5.57
C ILE A 28 15.69 -5.24 -6.20
N VAL A 29 15.62 -5.66 -7.46
CA VAL A 29 16.76 -6.19 -8.21
C VAL A 29 17.54 -5.06 -8.87
N LEU A 30 16.84 -4.14 -9.52
CA LEU A 30 17.41 -3.14 -10.41
C LEU A 30 18.15 -2.02 -9.67
N ILE A 31 17.54 -1.46 -8.62
CA ILE A 31 18.15 -0.34 -7.88
C ILE A 31 19.47 -0.78 -7.23
N PRO A 32 19.57 -1.94 -6.55
CA PRO A 32 20.85 -2.40 -6.04
C PRO A 32 21.85 -2.71 -7.16
N LYS A 33 21.43 -3.39 -8.23
CA LYS A 33 22.34 -3.82 -9.30
C LYS A 33 22.92 -2.64 -10.10
N ILE A 34 22.12 -1.63 -10.42
CA ILE A 34 22.54 -0.51 -11.27
C ILE A 34 23.12 0.64 -10.44
N VAL A 35 22.60 0.87 -9.24
CA VAL A 35 22.99 2.02 -8.42
C VAL A 35 23.80 1.59 -7.19
N LEU A 36 23.21 0.84 -6.26
CA LEU A 36 23.82 0.71 -4.93
C LEU A 36 25.13 -0.10 -4.92
N PHE A 37 25.14 -1.30 -5.51
CA PHE A 37 26.34 -2.16 -5.52
C PHE A 37 27.51 -1.54 -6.28
N PRO A 38 27.35 -0.97 -7.50
CA PRO A 38 28.47 -0.35 -8.19
C PRO A 38 29.08 0.82 -7.41
N HIS A 39 28.24 1.67 -6.80
CA HIS A 39 28.74 2.78 -5.98
C HIS A 39 29.37 2.30 -4.66
N TYR A 40 28.94 1.17 -4.11
CA TYR A 40 29.59 0.56 -2.95
C TYR A 40 30.95 -0.05 -3.31
N GLU A 41 31.06 -0.76 -4.42
CA GLU A 41 32.31 -1.40 -4.89
C GLU A 41 33.42 -0.40 -5.25
N GLU A 42 33.03 0.81 -5.68
CA GLU A 42 33.96 1.92 -5.91
C GLU A 42 34.19 2.81 -4.67
N GLY A 43 33.53 2.50 -3.54
CA GLY A 43 33.70 3.22 -2.27
C GLY A 43 33.00 4.58 -2.20
N HIS A 44 32.09 4.87 -3.14
CA HIS A 44 31.32 6.12 -3.16
C HIS A 44 30.23 6.16 -2.09
N ILE A 45 29.69 5.01 -1.69
CA ILE A 45 28.66 4.91 -0.65
C ILE A 45 29.00 3.81 0.38
N PRO A 46 28.61 3.97 1.66
CA PRO A 46 28.79 2.93 2.66
C PRO A 46 27.77 1.79 2.51
N GLY A 47 28.19 0.56 2.81
CA GLY A 47 27.34 -0.64 2.70
C GLY A 47 26.09 -0.63 3.59
N ILE A 48 26.06 0.17 4.66
CA ILE A 48 24.87 0.35 5.51
C ILE A 48 23.65 0.82 4.73
N LEU A 49 23.85 1.61 3.67
CA LEU A 49 22.74 2.11 2.84
C LEU A 49 22.04 0.96 2.10
N ILE A 50 22.80 -0.04 1.63
CA ILE A 50 22.24 -1.26 1.01
C ILE A 50 21.41 -2.05 2.03
N ILE A 51 21.92 -2.19 3.26
CA ILE A 51 21.20 -2.87 4.34
C ILE A 51 19.88 -2.15 4.66
N ILE A 52 19.91 -0.82 4.72
CA ILE A 52 18.70 -0.01 4.94
C ILE A 52 17.69 -0.21 3.79
N PHE A 53 18.13 -0.22 2.54
CA PHE A 53 17.25 -0.45 1.38
C PHE A 53 16.51 -1.79 1.48
N TYR A 54 17.24 -2.88 1.72
CA TYR A 54 16.61 -4.21 1.88
C TYR A 54 15.75 -4.29 3.15
N GLY A 55 16.15 -3.63 4.23
CA GLY A 55 15.36 -3.54 5.46
C GLY A 55 14.00 -2.88 5.24
N ILE A 56 13.98 -1.71 4.60
CA ILE A 56 12.72 -1.01 4.24
C ILE A 56 11.88 -1.88 3.30
N SER A 57 12.53 -2.53 2.31
CA SER A 57 11.84 -3.41 1.37
C SER A 57 11.16 -4.60 2.06
N ILE A 58 11.82 -5.23 3.04
CA ILE A 58 11.25 -6.31 3.86
C ILE A 58 10.08 -5.79 4.70
N PHE A 59 10.22 -4.64 5.35
CA PHE A 59 9.11 -4.04 6.12
C PHE A 59 7.91 -3.73 5.23
N CYS A 60 8.14 -3.22 4.02
CA CYS A 60 7.09 -2.99 3.03
C CYS A 60 6.36 -4.28 2.65
N LEU A 61 7.10 -5.36 2.34
CA LEU A 61 6.52 -6.67 2.03
C LEU A 61 5.71 -7.25 3.20
N VAL A 62 6.25 -7.16 4.43
CA VAL A 62 5.55 -7.61 5.63
C VAL A 62 4.28 -6.82 5.86
N ALA A 63 4.31 -5.49 5.68
CA ALA A 63 3.14 -4.64 5.80
C ALA A 63 2.07 -5.00 4.74
N LEU A 64 2.48 -5.26 3.49
CA LEU A 64 1.59 -5.68 2.41
C LEU A 64 0.89 -6.99 2.77
N VAL A 65 1.66 -8.02 3.13
CA VAL A 65 1.12 -9.33 3.50
C VAL A 65 0.13 -9.19 4.67
N ARG A 66 0.50 -8.42 5.72
CA ARG A 66 -0.36 -8.22 6.89
C ARG A 66 -1.65 -7.50 6.52
N ALA A 67 -1.61 -6.44 5.72
CA ALA A 67 -2.80 -5.72 5.27
C ALA A 67 -3.72 -6.61 4.41
N SER A 68 -3.13 -7.46 3.55
CA SER A 68 -3.88 -8.37 2.68
C SER A 68 -4.58 -9.52 3.41
N ILE A 69 -3.97 -10.09 4.46
CA ILE A 69 -4.50 -11.31 5.10
C ILE A 69 -5.23 -11.05 6.41
N THR A 70 -5.13 -9.85 6.99
CA THR A 70 -5.78 -9.56 8.28
C THR A 70 -7.27 -9.33 8.09
N ASP A 71 -8.08 -9.91 8.96
CA ASP A 71 -9.52 -9.64 9.04
C ASP A 71 -9.76 -8.11 9.15
N PRO A 72 -10.56 -7.49 8.26
CA PRO A 72 -10.81 -6.06 8.27
C PRO A 72 -11.78 -5.63 9.39
N GLY A 73 -12.32 -6.56 10.17
CA GLY A 73 -13.39 -6.33 11.13
C GLY A 73 -14.72 -6.86 10.64
N ARG A 74 -14.73 -8.06 10.05
CA ARG A 74 -15.95 -8.74 9.60
C ARG A 74 -16.94 -8.91 10.76
N LEU A 75 -18.20 -8.54 10.53
CA LEU A 75 -19.27 -8.76 11.50
C LEU A 75 -19.59 -10.27 11.62
N PRO A 76 -19.79 -10.79 12.85
CA PRO A 76 -20.24 -12.16 13.05
C PRO A 76 -21.69 -12.35 12.56
N GLU A 77 -22.06 -13.58 12.22
CA GLU A 77 -23.41 -13.91 11.72
C GLU A 77 -24.52 -13.56 12.73
N ASN A 78 -24.25 -13.74 14.02
CA ASN A 78 -25.17 -13.40 15.11
C ASN A 78 -24.54 -12.33 16.02
N PRO A 79 -24.58 -11.05 15.61
CA PRO A 79 -23.99 -9.99 16.41
C PRO A 79 -24.81 -9.75 17.67
N LYS A 80 -24.12 -9.63 18.81
CA LYS A 80 -24.74 -9.27 20.08
C LYS A 80 -24.99 -7.77 20.08
N ILE A 81 -26.26 -7.35 20.04
CA ILE A 81 -26.66 -5.95 20.13
C ILE A 81 -26.69 -5.57 21.61
N PRO A 82 -25.90 -4.59 22.07
CA PRO A 82 -25.96 -4.12 23.44
C PRO A 82 -27.35 -3.57 23.81
N HIS A 83 -27.74 -3.71 25.09
CA HIS A 83 -29.02 -3.18 25.57
C HIS A 83 -29.04 -1.66 25.42
N GLY A 84 -30.11 -1.13 24.82
CA GLY A 84 -30.28 0.31 24.58
C GLY A 84 -29.68 0.83 23.27
N GLU A 85 -28.90 0.03 22.53
CA GLU A 85 -28.26 0.49 21.30
C GLU A 85 -29.02 0.13 20.02
N ARG A 86 -30.16 -0.56 20.10
CA ARG A 86 -30.87 -1.11 18.93
C ARG A 86 -31.22 -0.05 17.87
N GLU A 87 -31.43 1.20 18.26
CA GLU A 87 -31.69 2.34 17.36
C GLU A 87 -30.47 2.78 16.53
N PHE A 88 -29.26 2.39 16.95
CA PHE A 88 -28.01 2.64 16.22
C PHE A 88 -27.60 1.44 15.35
N TRP A 89 -28.52 0.50 15.11
CA TRP A 89 -28.29 -0.68 14.31
C TRP A 89 -29.29 -0.76 13.16
N GLU A 90 -28.80 -1.17 12.00
CA GLU A 90 -29.57 -1.27 10.76
C GLU A 90 -29.50 -2.68 10.20
N LEU A 91 -30.55 -3.10 9.49
CA LEU A 91 -30.55 -4.39 8.82
C LEU A 91 -29.73 -4.33 7.52
N CYS A 92 -28.76 -5.22 7.37
CA CYS A 92 -28.16 -5.49 6.08
C CYS A 92 -28.97 -6.54 5.33
N ASN A 93 -29.73 -6.13 4.31
CA ASN A 93 -30.55 -7.06 3.51
C ASN A 93 -29.73 -8.15 2.78
N LYS A 94 -28.47 -7.86 2.42
CA LYS A 94 -27.59 -8.82 1.71
C LYS A 94 -27.06 -9.92 2.63
N CYS A 95 -26.70 -9.57 3.84
CA CYS A 95 -26.18 -10.52 4.84
C CYS A 95 -27.28 -11.09 5.75
N ASN A 96 -28.48 -10.51 5.71
CA ASN A 96 -29.58 -10.79 6.64
C ASN A 96 -29.17 -10.73 8.13
N LEU A 97 -28.38 -9.70 8.49
CA LEU A 97 -27.91 -9.46 9.86
C LEU A 97 -28.07 -7.98 10.24
N MET A 98 -28.22 -7.73 11.53
CA MET A 98 -28.16 -6.37 12.08
C MET A 98 -26.70 -5.91 12.14
N ARG A 99 -26.39 -4.70 11.68
CA ARG A 99 -25.06 -4.09 11.76
C ARG A 99 -25.13 -2.75 12.50
N PRO A 100 -24.12 -2.37 13.28
CA PRO A 100 -24.08 -1.05 13.88
C PRO A 100 -23.89 0.02 12.80
N LYS A 101 -24.25 1.28 13.11
CA LYS A 101 -23.92 2.45 12.29
C LYS A 101 -22.42 2.46 11.94
N ARG A 102 -22.07 3.06 10.80
CA ARG A 102 -20.71 3.06 10.20
C ARG A 102 -20.21 1.70 9.69
N SER A 103 -20.98 0.62 9.84
CA SER A 103 -20.66 -0.66 9.20
C SER A 103 -21.30 -0.75 7.83
N HIS A 104 -20.55 -1.24 6.83
CA HIS A 104 -21.04 -1.34 5.46
C HIS A 104 -20.82 -2.74 4.89
N HIS A 105 -21.70 -3.14 3.96
CA HIS A 105 -21.56 -4.40 3.23
C HIS A 105 -20.65 -4.18 2.02
N CYS A 106 -19.54 -4.93 1.95
CA CYS A 106 -18.70 -4.94 0.77
C CYS A 106 -19.17 -6.03 -0.19
N SER A 107 -19.64 -5.65 -1.37
CA SER A 107 -20.08 -6.61 -2.40
C SER A 107 -18.95 -7.49 -2.94
N ARG A 108 -17.71 -7.01 -2.90
CA ARG A 108 -16.52 -7.76 -3.33
C ARG A 108 -16.12 -8.82 -2.31
N CYS A 109 -16.18 -8.50 -1.01
CA CYS A 109 -15.88 -9.45 0.06
C CYS A 109 -17.06 -10.34 0.45
N GLY A 110 -18.29 -9.94 0.12
CA GLY A 110 -19.51 -10.71 0.42
C GLY A 110 -19.93 -10.68 1.90
N HIS A 111 -19.43 -9.73 2.68
CA HIS A 111 -19.77 -9.59 4.11
C HIS A 111 -19.77 -8.13 4.58
N CYS A 112 -20.28 -7.91 5.78
CA CYS A 112 -20.25 -6.58 6.41
C CYS A 112 -18.98 -6.38 7.23
N VAL A 113 -18.39 -5.21 7.08
CA VAL A 113 -17.15 -4.79 7.77
C VAL A 113 -17.48 -3.65 8.73
N ARG A 114 -17.00 -3.76 9.98
CA ARG A 114 -17.10 -2.72 11.00
C ARG A 114 -16.24 -1.52 10.63
N ARG A 115 -16.81 -0.32 10.78
CA ARG A 115 -16.17 0.96 10.43
C ARG A 115 -15.45 0.87 9.08
N MET A 116 -16.18 0.38 8.08
CA MET A 116 -15.61 0.10 6.76
C MET A 116 -15.15 1.41 6.13
N ASP A 117 -13.88 1.49 5.73
CA ASP A 117 -13.39 2.64 4.97
C ASP A 117 -13.58 2.42 3.47
N HIS A 118 -12.95 1.37 2.91
CA HIS A 118 -13.09 1.01 1.50
C HIS A 118 -12.69 -0.43 1.22
N HIS A 119 -13.01 -0.93 0.03
CA HIS A 119 -12.38 -2.13 -0.52
C HIS A 119 -11.16 -1.72 -1.34
N CYS A 120 -9.99 -2.20 -0.95
CA CYS A 120 -8.75 -1.85 -1.62
C CYS A 120 -8.29 -3.01 -2.51
N PRO A 121 -8.30 -2.85 -3.86
CA PRO A 121 -7.85 -3.89 -4.76
C PRO A 121 -6.33 -4.14 -4.63
N TRP A 122 -5.56 -3.14 -4.18
CA TRP A 122 -4.10 -3.22 -4.02
C TRP A 122 -3.63 -4.06 -2.84
N ILE A 123 -4.52 -4.40 -1.90
CA ILE A 123 -4.26 -5.41 -0.86
C ILE A 123 -5.19 -6.61 -1.02
N ASN A 124 -6.06 -6.61 -2.03
CA ASN A 124 -7.12 -7.58 -2.24
C ASN A 124 -7.96 -7.86 -0.97
N ASN A 125 -8.29 -6.81 -0.23
CA ASN A 125 -8.99 -6.88 1.05
C ASN A 125 -9.73 -5.56 1.35
N CYS A 126 -10.68 -5.60 2.27
CA CYS A 126 -11.23 -4.37 2.83
C CYS A 126 -10.23 -3.70 3.77
N VAL A 127 -10.34 -2.38 3.87
CA VAL A 127 -9.78 -1.58 4.96
C VAL A 127 -10.92 -1.22 5.89
N GLY A 128 -10.81 -1.63 7.15
CA GLY A 128 -11.80 -1.40 8.20
C GLY A 128 -11.14 -1.36 9.57
N GLU A 129 -11.96 -1.38 10.61
CA GLU A 129 -11.53 -1.13 11.99
C GLU A 129 -10.28 -1.90 12.43
N ASP A 130 -10.23 -3.21 12.16
CA ASP A 130 -9.21 -4.09 12.71
C ASP A 130 -7.88 -4.06 11.93
N ASN A 131 -7.87 -3.57 10.68
CA ASN A 131 -6.69 -3.55 9.81
C ASN A 131 -6.31 -2.18 9.25
N HIS A 132 -7.03 -1.10 9.58
CA HIS A 132 -6.75 0.26 9.08
C HIS A 132 -5.32 0.70 9.34
N TRP A 133 -4.80 0.43 10.54
CA TRP A 133 -3.43 0.75 10.92
C TRP A 133 -2.38 -0.02 10.09
N LEU A 134 -2.68 -1.26 9.68
CA LEU A 134 -1.81 -2.05 8.81
C LEU A 134 -1.73 -1.46 7.41
N PHE A 135 -2.87 -0.96 6.91
CA PHE A 135 -2.92 -0.25 5.65
C PHE A 135 -2.08 1.04 5.69
N LEU A 136 -2.14 1.81 6.77
CA LEU A 136 -1.26 2.97 6.95
C LEU A 136 0.23 2.59 7.01
N GLN A 137 0.58 1.49 7.71
CA GLN A 137 1.95 0.99 7.73
C GLN A 137 2.45 0.65 6.32
N LEU A 138 1.60 -0.01 5.51
CA LEU A 138 1.91 -0.30 4.11
C LEU A 138 2.17 0.98 3.31
N CYS A 139 1.28 1.98 3.41
CA CYS A 139 1.46 3.26 2.73
C CYS A 139 2.79 3.93 3.13
N PHE A 140 3.08 3.99 4.43
CA PHE A 140 4.31 4.60 4.94
C PHE A 140 5.59 3.92 4.42
N TYR A 141 5.70 2.60 4.53
CA TYR A 141 6.89 1.89 4.04
C TYR A 141 7.01 1.91 2.52
N THR A 142 5.89 1.93 1.80
CA THR A 142 5.89 2.10 0.34
C THR A 142 6.38 3.49 -0.07
N GLU A 143 5.92 4.54 0.60
CA GLU A 143 6.38 5.91 0.39
C GLU A 143 7.89 6.03 0.68
N LEU A 144 8.34 5.51 1.82
CA LEU A 144 9.75 5.52 2.21
C LEU A 144 10.64 4.79 1.19
N LEU A 145 10.24 3.58 0.75
CA LEU A 145 10.97 2.81 -0.26
C LEU A 145 11.04 3.55 -1.60
N THR A 146 9.93 4.16 -2.00
CA THR A 146 9.82 4.90 -3.27
C THR A 146 10.67 6.16 -3.25
N CYS A 147 10.62 6.95 -2.17
CA CYS A 147 11.48 8.10 -1.96
C CYS A 147 12.95 7.72 -1.98
N TYR A 148 13.32 6.62 -1.31
CA TYR A 148 14.68 6.10 -1.31
C TYR A 148 15.14 5.77 -2.75
N ALA A 149 14.35 5.00 -3.49
CA ALA A 149 14.68 4.59 -4.86
C ALA A 149 14.81 5.79 -5.81
N LEU A 150 13.91 6.77 -5.72
CA LEU A 150 13.95 7.99 -6.52
C LEU A 150 15.16 8.87 -6.18
N MET A 151 15.46 9.03 -4.89
CA MET A 151 16.62 9.80 -4.43
C MET A 151 17.92 9.20 -4.96
N PHE A 152 18.13 7.89 -4.81
CA PHE A 152 19.35 7.25 -5.31
C PHE A 152 19.43 7.23 -6.84
N SER A 153 18.30 7.08 -7.53
CA SER A 153 18.25 7.21 -9.00
C SER A 153 18.65 8.61 -9.46
N PHE A 154 18.19 9.64 -8.74
CA PHE A 154 18.55 11.03 -9.00
C PHE A 154 20.03 11.30 -8.69
N CYS A 155 20.54 10.84 -7.54
CA CYS A 155 21.95 10.97 -7.20
C CYS A 155 22.86 10.26 -8.21
N HIS A 156 22.48 9.06 -8.65
CA HIS A 156 23.21 8.32 -9.69
C HIS A 156 23.33 9.10 -11.00
N TYR A 157 22.28 9.83 -11.39
CA TYR A 157 22.29 10.58 -12.64
C TYR A 157 23.04 11.92 -12.55
N TYR A 158 22.93 12.64 -11.42
CA TYR A 158 23.38 14.03 -11.33
C TYR A 158 24.61 14.25 -10.44
N TYR A 159 24.87 13.39 -9.46
CA TYR A 159 25.84 13.68 -8.39
C TYR A 159 26.95 12.63 -8.26
N PHE A 160 26.66 11.37 -8.51
CA PHE A 160 27.67 10.33 -8.35
C PHE A 160 28.70 10.38 -9.47
N LEU A 161 29.96 10.16 -9.09
CA LEU A 161 31.07 10.13 -10.02
C LEU A 161 30.86 9.01 -11.05
N PRO A 162 31.27 9.22 -12.31
CA PRO A 162 31.25 8.17 -13.33
C PRO A 162 32.00 6.94 -12.84
N LEU A 163 31.36 5.77 -12.94
CA LEU A 163 31.95 4.50 -12.53
C LEU A 163 33.20 4.21 -13.36
N LYS A 164 34.35 4.06 -12.70
CA LYS A 164 35.66 3.93 -13.35
C LYS A 164 35.92 2.50 -13.86
N LYS A 165 35.35 1.48 -13.22
CA LYS A 165 35.61 0.07 -13.56
C LYS A 165 34.72 -0.49 -14.68
N ARG A 166 33.74 0.28 -15.17
CA ARG A 166 32.72 -0.20 -16.10
C ARG A 166 32.97 0.26 -17.54
N ASN A 167 33.69 -0.54 -18.33
CA ASN A 167 33.74 -0.46 -19.81
C ASN A 167 32.45 -1.11 -20.36
N LEU A 168 31.33 -0.44 -20.65
CA LEU A 168 30.99 0.62 -21.63
C LEU A 168 30.89 0.19 -23.10
N ASP A 169 30.21 -0.93 -23.38
CA ASP A 169 29.42 -0.95 -24.62
C ASP A 169 28.34 0.13 -24.49
N LEU A 170 28.40 1.14 -25.36
CA LEU A 170 27.45 2.26 -25.44
C LEU A 170 25.98 1.78 -25.45
N PHE A 171 25.75 0.55 -25.93
CA PHE A 171 24.48 -0.17 -25.90
C PHE A 171 24.03 -0.49 -24.47
N VAL A 172 24.88 -1.08 -23.63
CA VAL A 172 24.56 -1.41 -22.23
C VAL A 172 24.24 -0.13 -21.45
N PHE A 173 25.01 0.94 -21.65
CA PHE A 173 24.73 2.24 -21.00
C PHE A 173 23.38 2.83 -21.42
N ARG A 174 23.02 2.78 -22.71
CA ARG A 174 21.71 3.26 -23.21
C ARG A 174 20.55 2.43 -22.66
N HIS A 175 20.70 1.11 -22.57
CA HIS A 175 19.68 0.23 -22.01
C HIS A 175 19.50 0.44 -20.51
N GLU A 176 20.59 0.56 -19.75
CA GLU A 176 20.50 0.88 -18.32
C GLU A 176 19.82 2.23 -18.07
N LEU A 177 20.12 3.25 -18.89
CA LEU A 177 19.46 4.54 -18.77
C LEU A 177 17.95 4.45 -19.07
N ALA A 178 17.55 3.70 -20.09
CA ALA A 178 16.14 3.46 -20.39
C ALA A 178 15.43 2.72 -19.25
N ILE A 179 16.10 1.71 -18.68
CA ILE A 179 15.64 0.92 -17.53
C ILE A 179 15.47 1.79 -16.28
N MET A 180 16.42 2.70 -16.00
CA MET A 180 16.34 3.66 -14.89
C MET A 180 15.24 4.71 -15.10
N ARG A 181 15.02 5.18 -16.34
CA ARG A 181 13.91 6.10 -16.66
C ARG A 181 12.56 5.44 -16.44
N LEU A 182 12.42 4.17 -16.83
CA LEU A 182 11.21 3.39 -16.55
C LEU A 182 10.99 3.22 -15.04
N ALA A 183 12.06 2.90 -14.29
CA ALA A 183 12.02 2.81 -12.83
C ALA A 183 11.58 4.14 -12.18
N ALA A 184 12.16 5.26 -12.64
CA ALA A 184 11.80 6.59 -12.15
C ALA A 184 10.35 6.96 -12.48
N PHE A 185 9.86 6.66 -13.68
CA PHE A 185 8.45 6.87 -14.04
C PHE A 185 7.49 6.07 -13.15
N MET A 186 7.79 4.78 -12.94
CA MET A 186 7.02 3.95 -12.00
C MET A 186 7.11 4.47 -10.56
N GLY A 187 8.28 4.93 -10.13
CA GLY A 187 8.48 5.53 -8.81
C GLY A 187 7.68 6.82 -8.60
N ILE A 188 7.69 7.74 -9.57
CA ILE A 188 6.94 9.00 -9.49
C ILE A 188 5.44 8.74 -9.46
N THR A 189 4.93 7.87 -10.33
CA THR A 189 3.51 7.50 -10.36
C THR A 189 3.07 6.85 -9.05
N MET A 190 3.88 5.94 -8.50
CA MET A 190 3.64 5.32 -7.20
C MET A 190 3.67 6.35 -6.06
N LEU A 191 4.65 7.27 -6.06
CA LEU A 191 4.78 8.28 -5.03
C LEU A 191 3.55 9.18 -4.97
N VAL A 192 3.12 9.72 -6.11
CA VAL A 192 1.92 10.58 -6.18
C VAL A 192 0.69 9.84 -5.66
N GLY A 193 0.49 8.59 -6.08
CA GLY A 193 -0.64 7.77 -5.65
C GLY A 193 -0.61 7.47 -4.15
N ILE A 194 0.53 7.00 -3.62
CA ILE A 194 0.68 6.61 -2.22
C ILE A 194 0.64 7.81 -1.29
N THR A 195 1.28 8.94 -1.63
CA THR A 195 1.20 10.16 -0.82
C THR A 195 -0.23 10.67 -0.76
N GLY A 196 -0.97 10.65 -1.87
CA GLY A 196 -2.39 11.00 -1.89
C GLY A 196 -3.25 10.09 -0.99
N LEU A 197 -3.08 8.76 -1.12
CA LEU A 197 -3.77 7.79 -0.27
C LEU A 197 -3.41 7.99 1.20
N PHE A 198 -2.13 8.05 1.54
CA PHE A 198 -1.66 8.22 2.92
C PHE A 198 -2.22 9.50 3.54
N TYR A 199 -2.18 10.62 2.80
CA TYR A 199 -2.78 11.89 3.23
C TYR A 199 -4.28 11.76 3.52
N THR A 200 -5.05 11.22 2.58
CA THR A 200 -6.51 11.10 2.77
C THR A 200 -6.88 10.23 3.97
N GLN A 201 -6.16 9.13 4.18
CA GLN A 201 -6.39 8.20 5.28
C GLN A 201 -5.98 8.80 6.63
N LEU A 202 -4.85 9.52 6.67
CA LEU A 202 -4.40 10.21 7.88
C LEU A 202 -5.39 11.31 8.29
N ILE A 203 -5.86 12.11 7.33
CA ILE A 203 -6.89 13.12 7.60
C ILE A 203 -8.18 12.45 8.10
N GLY A 204 -8.65 11.38 7.46
CA GLY A 204 -9.85 10.66 7.90
C GLY A 204 -9.75 10.17 9.35
N ILE A 205 -8.57 9.69 9.77
CA ILE A 205 -8.33 9.30 11.17
C ILE A 205 -8.37 10.51 12.10
N ILE A 206 -7.72 11.61 11.72
CA ILE A 206 -7.69 12.85 12.53
C ILE A 206 -9.11 13.42 12.69
N THR A 207 -9.95 13.33 11.66
CA THR A 207 -11.33 13.83 11.68
C THR A 207 -12.35 12.80 12.17
N ASP A 208 -11.91 11.60 12.56
CA ASP A 208 -12.75 10.44 12.88
C ASP A 208 -13.81 10.11 11.79
N THR A 209 -13.49 10.35 10.52
CA THR A 209 -14.39 10.08 9.38
C THR A 209 -13.79 9.04 8.44
N THR A 210 -14.63 8.11 8.01
CA THR A 210 -14.30 7.14 6.96
C THR A 210 -14.54 7.74 5.57
N SER A 211 -13.94 7.14 4.56
CA SER A 211 -14.14 7.50 3.15
C SER A 211 -15.62 7.42 2.74
N ILE A 212 -16.38 6.45 3.26
CA ILE A 212 -17.82 6.31 2.99
C ILE A 212 -18.61 7.48 3.59
N GLU A 213 -18.34 7.83 4.85
CA GLU A 213 -19.01 8.95 5.54
C GLU A 213 -18.71 10.29 4.87
N LYS A 214 -17.47 10.48 4.39
CA LYS A 214 -17.10 11.69 3.66
C LYS A 214 -17.90 11.84 2.36
N MET A 215 -18.17 10.73 1.65
CA MET A 215 -18.99 10.75 0.44
C MET A 215 -20.47 10.98 0.75
N SER A 216 -21.02 10.39 1.81
CA SER A 216 -22.42 10.60 2.19
C SER A 216 -22.69 12.04 2.56
N ASN A 217 -21.85 12.64 3.39
CA ASN A 217 -22.03 14.03 3.84
C ASN A 217 -21.93 15.02 2.67
N CYS A 218 -21.02 14.76 1.72
CA CYS A 218 -20.92 15.59 0.52
C CYS A 218 -22.17 15.53 -0.37
N CYS A 219 -22.90 14.41 -0.39
CA CYS A 219 -24.18 14.33 -1.10
C CYS A 219 -25.27 15.11 -0.36
N GLU A 220 -25.29 15.08 0.96
CA GLU A 220 -26.24 15.85 1.78
C GLU A 220 -26.04 17.36 1.62
N ASP A 221 -24.81 17.85 1.45
CA ASP A 221 -24.52 19.28 1.23
C ASP A 221 -24.98 19.82 -0.15
N ILE A 222 -25.36 18.93 -1.08
CA ILE A 222 -25.80 19.28 -2.44
C ILE A 222 -27.34 19.31 -2.56
N GLU A 223 -28.05 18.71 -1.61
CA GLU A 223 -29.53 18.69 -1.53
C GLU A 223 -30.10 19.92 -0.81
#